data_AF-A0A6C0AQ54-F1
#
_entry.id   AF-A0A6C0AQ54-F1
#
_cell.length_a   1.000
_cell.length_b   1.000
_cell.length_c   1.000
_cell.angle_alpha   90.00
_cell.angle_beta   90.00
_cell.angle_gamma   90.00
#
_symmetry.space_group_name_H-M   'P 1'
#
loop_
_entity.id
_entity.type
_entity.pdbx_description
1 polymer ?
#
loop_
_entity_poly.entity_id
_entity_poly.type
_entity_poly.pdbx_seq_one_letter_code
_entity_poly.pdbx_strand_id
1 'polypeptide(L)'
;MGCGCKKGKLTLMADHSKADGNPDTWGPAIWSIFHIIACRIGKSGVDADQIRELEFVLGHLPSILPCPTCQGHMRSYLITNPFRCDSLRGEELCMYARTWMMNFHNAVRGSKGQPVDVSTLEKHGEIYASESIQECHINTLVGHVTYGIRNGIVKIDAWKRWIPHFNRLKVMVGQ
;
A
#
# COMPACT_ATOMS: atom_id res chain seq x y z
N MET A 1 -28.61 -31.58 16.47
CA MET A 1 -28.79 -30.17 16.91
C MET A 1 -27.70 -29.34 16.25
N GLY A 2 -27.99 -28.72 15.11
CA GLY A 2 -27.05 -27.86 14.40
C GLY A 2 -27.22 -26.42 14.85
N CYS A 3 -26.17 -25.83 15.41
CA CYS A 3 -26.13 -24.40 15.69
C CYS A 3 -25.37 -23.70 14.56
N GLY A 4 -26.12 -23.07 13.66
CA GLY A 4 -25.57 -22.13 12.70
C GLY A 4 -25.41 -20.75 13.34
N CYS A 5 -24.24 -20.13 13.19
CA CYS A 5 -24.12 -18.69 13.37
C CYS A 5 -23.10 -18.05 12.41
N LYS A 6 -23.67 -17.54 11.31
CA LYS A 6 -23.48 -16.23 10.68
C LYS A 6 -22.06 -15.79 10.26
N LYS A 7 -21.93 -15.60 8.93
CA LYS A 7 -20.95 -14.78 8.23
C LYS A 7 -20.65 -13.50 9.02
N GLY A 8 -19.41 -13.39 9.50
CA GLY A 8 -18.90 -12.20 10.17
C GLY A 8 -18.99 -11.00 9.23
N LYS A 9 -19.91 -10.08 9.53
CA LYS A 9 -19.81 -8.70 9.08
C LYS A 9 -18.52 -8.18 9.70
N LEU A 10 -17.60 -7.71 8.86
CA LEU A 10 -16.39 -6.99 9.27
C LEU A 10 -16.82 -5.63 9.86
N THR A 11 -17.45 -5.63 11.03
CA THR A 11 -17.64 -4.43 11.84
C THR A 11 -16.36 -4.22 12.63
N LEU A 12 -15.35 -3.62 11.97
CA LEU A 12 -14.22 -3.01 12.65
C LEU A 12 -14.79 -1.92 13.57
N MET A 13 -14.82 -2.18 14.88
CA MET A 13 -14.95 -1.14 15.89
C MET A 13 -13.56 -0.56 16.17
N ALA A 14 -12.85 -0.13 15.13
CA ALA A 14 -11.68 0.72 15.34
C ALA A 14 -12.19 2.10 15.75
N ASP A 15 -11.59 2.68 16.78
CA ASP A 15 -11.87 4.05 17.19
C ASP A 15 -11.43 5.00 16.07
N HIS A 16 -12.36 5.29 15.17
CA HIS A 16 -12.16 6.15 14.01
C HIS A 16 -12.25 7.64 14.37
N SER A 17 -12.35 8.01 15.66
CA SER A 17 -12.44 9.40 16.10
C SER A 17 -11.23 10.25 15.71
N LYS A 18 -10.10 9.62 15.38
CA LYS A 18 -8.85 10.26 14.94
C LYS A 18 -8.58 10.19 13.44
N ALA A 19 -9.47 9.59 12.64
CA ALA A 19 -9.27 9.47 11.20
C ALA A 19 -9.57 10.81 10.51
N ASP A 20 -8.63 11.30 9.70
CA ASP A 20 -8.74 12.55 8.96
C ASP A 20 -8.13 12.45 7.54
N GLY A 21 -8.08 13.57 6.83
CA GLY A 21 -7.44 13.65 5.51
C GLY A 21 -5.95 14.02 5.57
N ASN A 22 -5.38 14.20 6.77
CA ASN A 22 -4.01 14.71 6.93
C ASN A 22 -2.99 13.59 6.65
N PRO A 23 -2.12 13.72 5.62
CA PRO A 23 -1.15 12.69 5.27
C PRO A 23 -0.19 12.30 6.39
N ASP A 24 0.05 13.17 7.36
CA ASP A 24 0.98 12.86 8.46
C ASP A 24 0.37 11.84 9.45
N THR A 25 -0.95 11.64 9.46
CA THR A 25 -1.63 10.70 10.38
C THR A 25 -1.76 9.27 9.81
N TRP A 26 -1.77 9.12 8.48
CA TRP A 26 -1.93 7.81 7.81
C TRP A 26 -0.77 7.44 6.87
N GLY A 27 -0.01 8.43 6.39
CA GLY A 27 1.09 8.26 5.46
C GLY A 27 2.14 7.25 5.95
N PRO A 28 2.62 7.35 7.21
CA PRO A 28 3.60 6.39 7.75
C PRO A 28 3.13 4.93 7.66
N ALA A 29 1.85 4.66 7.96
CA ALA A 29 1.29 3.30 7.88
C ALA A 29 1.28 2.76 6.44
N ILE A 30 0.87 3.59 5.47
CA ILE A 30 0.86 3.22 4.05
C ILE A 30 2.28 2.98 3.55
N TRP A 31 3.24 3.85 3.89
CA TRP A 31 4.64 3.67 3.50
C TRP A 31 5.23 2.38 4.06
N SER A 32 5.03 2.09 5.35
CA SER A 32 5.47 0.84 5.97
C SER A 32 4.90 -0.38 5.24
N ILE A 33 3.58 -0.39 4.98
CA ILE A 33 2.93 -1.49 4.25
C ILE A 33 3.63 -1.74 2.90
N PHE A 34 3.81 -0.70 2.09
CA PHE A 34 4.33 -0.85 0.74
C PHE A 34 5.83 -1.14 0.68
N HIS A 35 6.62 -0.59 1.60
CA HIS A 35 8.03 -0.95 1.70
C HIS A 35 8.22 -2.41 2.14
N ILE A 36 7.40 -2.91 3.06
CA ILE A 36 7.43 -4.32 3.47
C ILE A 36 7.02 -5.24 2.31
N ILE A 37 5.97 -4.90 1.56
CA ILE A 37 5.56 -5.64 0.36
C ILE A 37 6.71 -5.68 -0.66
N ALA A 38 7.36 -4.54 -0.92
CA ALA A 38 8.47 -4.46 -1.85
C ALA A 38 9.67 -5.35 -1.45
N CYS A 39 9.93 -5.52 -0.15
CA CYS A 39 10.97 -6.44 0.35
C CYS A 39 10.61 -7.93 0.26
N ARG A 40 9.35 -8.28 -0.02
CA ARG A 40 8.84 -9.66 0.04
C ARG A 40 8.36 -10.19 -1.30
N ILE A 41 8.08 -9.33 -2.27
CA ILE A 41 7.74 -9.75 -3.63
C ILE A 41 8.88 -10.54 -4.28
N GLY A 42 8.56 -11.51 -5.13
CA GLY A 42 9.53 -12.38 -5.80
C GLY A 42 10.05 -13.54 -4.94
N LYS A 43 9.63 -13.67 -3.67
CA LYS A 43 10.17 -14.70 -2.75
C LYS A 43 9.35 -15.98 -2.61
N SER A 44 8.13 -16.02 -3.15
CA SER A 44 7.20 -17.16 -2.96
C SER A 44 6.95 -17.99 -4.22
N GLY A 45 7.64 -17.70 -5.33
CA GLY A 45 7.55 -18.47 -6.58
C GLY A 45 6.26 -18.27 -7.37
N VAL A 46 5.36 -17.39 -6.94
CA VAL A 46 4.10 -17.01 -7.64
C VAL A 46 4.18 -15.60 -8.23
N ASP A 47 5.34 -15.28 -8.80
CA ASP A 47 5.70 -13.92 -9.20
C ASP A 47 4.70 -13.28 -10.18
N ALA A 48 4.18 -14.05 -11.15
CA ALA A 48 3.22 -13.53 -12.13
C ALA A 48 1.92 -13.04 -11.46
N ASP A 49 1.44 -13.75 -10.44
CA ASP A 49 0.26 -13.33 -9.68
C ASP A 49 0.59 -12.13 -8.79
N GLN A 50 1.76 -12.13 -8.15
CA GLN A 50 2.22 -10.99 -7.36
C GLN A 50 2.34 -9.71 -8.18
N ILE A 51 2.92 -9.79 -9.39
CA ILE A 51 3.03 -8.67 -10.33
C ILE A 51 1.64 -8.12 -10.64
N ARG A 52 0.73 -8.97 -11.08
CA ARG A 52 -0.64 -8.58 -11.45
C ARG A 52 -1.35 -7.87 -10.30
N GLU A 53 -1.25 -8.40 -9.08
CA GLU A 53 -1.89 -7.77 -7.92
C GLU A 53 -1.17 -6.49 -7.49
N LEU A 54 0.16 -6.43 -7.54
CA LEU A 54 0.93 -5.23 -7.19
C LEU A 54 0.69 -4.09 -8.18
N GLU A 55 0.72 -4.36 -9.48
CA GLU A 55 0.40 -3.39 -10.52
C GLU A 55 -1.02 -2.83 -10.35
N PHE A 56 -1.99 -3.72 -10.09
CA PHE A 56 -3.36 -3.28 -9.82
C PHE A 56 -3.41 -2.37 -8.58
N VAL A 57 -2.81 -2.81 -7.48
CA VAL A 57 -2.81 -2.11 -6.19
C VAL A 57 -2.16 -0.73 -6.31
N LEU A 58 -0.97 -0.63 -6.92
CA LEU A 58 -0.24 0.63 -7.10
C LEU A 58 -0.95 1.55 -8.11
N GLY A 59 -1.40 1.01 -9.24
CA GLY A 59 -2.10 1.78 -10.27
C GLY A 59 -3.43 2.38 -9.79
N HIS A 60 -4.11 1.71 -8.86
CA HIS A 60 -5.37 2.19 -8.28
C HIS A 60 -5.22 2.87 -6.92
N LEU A 61 -4.01 2.89 -6.33
CA LEU A 61 -3.73 3.57 -5.07
C LEU A 61 -4.22 5.03 -5.04
N PRO A 62 -4.04 5.87 -6.09
CA PRO A 62 -4.58 7.24 -6.07
C PRO A 62 -6.09 7.33 -5.87
N SER A 63 -6.86 6.28 -6.18
CA SER A 63 -8.32 6.31 -6.03
C SER A 63 -8.80 6.05 -4.60
N ILE A 64 -7.91 5.56 -3.72
CA ILE A 64 -8.25 5.23 -2.34
C ILE A 64 -7.53 6.12 -1.31
N LEU A 65 -6.57 6.97 -1.71
CA LEU A 65 -5.93 7.89 -0.77
C LEU A 65 -6.94 8.94 -0.26
N PRO A 66 -7.05 9.16 1.07
CA PRO A 66 -8.02 10.07 1.67
C PRO A 66 -7.59 11.55 1.64
N CYS A 67 -6.79 11.94 0.63
CA CYS A 67 -6.31 13.31 0.44
C CYS A 67 -6.24 13.64 -1.07
N PRO A 68 -7.08 14.55 -1.60
CA PRO A 68 -7.11 14.86 -3.03
C PRO A 68 -5.76 15.27 -3.62
N THR A 69 -4.97 16.06 -2.86
CA THR A 69 -3.62 16.47 -3.26
C THR A 69 -2.69 15.27 -3.42
N CYS A 70 -2.69 14.34 -2.46
CA CYS A 70 -1.90 13.11 -2.56
C CYS A 70 -2.36 12.23 -3.73
N GLN A 71 -3.68 12.18 -4.02
CA GLN A 71 -4.18 11.48 -5.20
C GLN A 71 -3.60 12.09 -6.49
N GLY A 72 -3.59 13.42 -6.59
CA GLY A 72 -3.00 14.14 -7.72
C GLY A 72 -1.52 13.85 -7.89
N HIS A 73 -0.73 13.95 -6.81
CA HIS A 73 0.70 13.69 -6.83
C HIS A 73 1.03 12.25 -7.25
N MET A 74 0.32 11.25 -6.70
CA MET A 74 0.52 9.86 -7.09
C MET A 74 0.18 9.62 -8.57
N ARG A 75 -0.92 10.20 -9.08
CA ARG A 75 -1.26 10.08 -10.52
C ARG A 75 -0.15 10.65 -11.39
N SER A 76 0.36 11.84 -11.08
CA SER A 76 1.46 12.48 -11.82
C SER A 76 2.75 11.66 -11.76
N TYR A 77 3.04 11.07 -10.60
CA TYR A 77 4.20 10.18 -10.44
C TYR A 77 4.06 8.91 -11.30
N LEU A 78 2.88 8.26 -11.28
CA LEU A 78 2.61 7.06 -12.07
C LEU A 78 2.69 7.30 -13.59
N ILE A 79 2.34 8.49 -14.07
CA ILE A 79 2.46 8.86 -15.49
C ILE A 79 3.93 8.88 -15.92
N THR A 80 4.80 9.48 -15.10
CA THR A 80 6.22 9.67 -15.42
C THR A 80 7.09 8.49 -15.02
N ASN A 81 6.66 7.70 -14.04
CA ASN A 81 7.37 6.56 -13.46
C ASN A 81 6.43 5.35 -13.34
N PRO A 82 5.90 4.81 -14.45
CA PRO A 82 4.99 3.68 -14.39
C PRO A 82 5.68 2.46 -13.78
N PHE A 83 4.98 1.76 -12.89
CA PHE A 83 5.42 0.46 -12.39
C PHE A 83 5.15 -0.60 -13.47
N ARG A 84 6.21 -1.16 -14.07
CA ARG A 84 6.12 -2.17 -15.14
C ARG A 84 7.12 -3.27 -14.89
N CYS A 85 6.65 -4.45 -14.51
CA CYS A 85 7.54 -5.55 -14.15
C CYS A 85 7.10 -6.92 -14.70
N ASP A 86 6.27 -6.94 -15.76
CA ASP A 86 5.72 -8.15 -16.40
C ASP A 86 6.73 -9.27 -16.66
N SER A 87 7.97 -8.92 -16.98
CA SER A 87 9.06 -9.87 -17.29
C SER A 87 9.97 -10.21 -16.11
N LEU A 88 9.91 -9.47 -15.00
CA LEU A 88 10.85 -9.63 -13.88
C LEU A 88 10.43 -10.77 -12.95
N ARG A 89 11.38 -11.51 -12.41
CA ARG A 89 11.12 -12.63 -11.50
C ARG A 89 12.12 -12.64 -10.34
N GLY A 90 11.79 -13.37 -9.27
CA GLY A 90 12.68 -13.61 -8.16
C GLY A 90 13.29 -12.33 -7.57
N GLU A 91 14.60 -12.34 -7.40
CA GLU A 91 15.34 -11.21 -6.85
C GLU A 91 15.29 -9.97 -7.76
N GLU A 92 15.22 -10.11 -9.09
CA GLU A 92 15.11 -8.96 -9.99
C GLU A 92 13.80 -8.19 -9.76
N LEU A 93 12.70 -8.91 -9.57
CA LEU A 93 11.41 -8.33 -9.23
C LEU A 93 11.45 -7.63 -7.86
N CYS A 94 12.07 -8.27 -6.87
CA CYS A 94 12.28 -7.70 -5.53
C CYS A 94 13.08 -6.39 -5.59
N MET A 95 14.24 -6.40 -6.27
CA MET A 95 15.10 -5.23 -6.44
C MET A 95 14.39 -4.09 -7.16
N TYR A 96 13.64 -4.40 -8.23
CA TYR A 96 12.86 -3.41 -8.97
C TYR A 96 11.77 -2.78 -8.08
N ALA A 97 11.01 -3.60 -7.35
CA ALA A 97 9.96 -3.13 -6.47
C ALA A 97 10.49 -2.22 -5.34
N ARG A 98 11.61 -2.60 -4.72
CA ARG A 98 12.28 -1.81 -3.69
C ARG A 98 12.77 -0.48 -4.24
N THR A 99 13.44 -0.51 -5.39
CA THR A 99 13.94 0.70 -6.07
C THR A 99 12.80 1.64 -6.42
N TRP A 100 11.73 1.13 -7.02
CA TRP A 100 10.59 1.96 -7.39
C TRP A 100 9.92 2.58 -6.17
N MET A 101 9.69 1.79 -5.10
CA MET A 101 9.06 2.29 -3.88
C MET A 101 9.92 3.34 -3.16
N MET A 102 11.24 3.13 -3.10
CA MET A 102 12.19 4.08 -2.53
C MET A 102 12.23 5.39 -3.33
N ASN A 103 12.31 5.30 -4.67
CA ASN A 103 12.29 6.47 -5.55
C ASN A 103 10.98 7.25 -5.41
N PHE A 104 9.85 6.55 -5.29
CA PHE A 104 8.56 7.20 -5.10
C PHE A 104 8.48 7.94 -3.76
N HIS A 105 8.85 7.28 -2.66
CA HIS A 105 8.83 7.90 -1.35
C HIS A 105 9.78 9.11 -1.30
N ASN A 106 10.99 9.00 -1.86
CA ASN A 106 11.94 10.11 -1.94
C ASN A 106 11.45 11.26 -2.83
N ALA A 107 10.74 10.99 -3.92
CA ALA A 107 10.14 12.03 -4.75
C ALA A 107 9.07 12.83 -3.97
N VAL A 108 8.24 12.13 -3.18
CA VAL A 108 7.26 12.77 -2.30
C VAL A 108 7.97 13.63 -1.25
N ARG A 109 9.03 13.13 -0.62
CA ARG A 109 9.81 13.88 0.37
C ARG A 109 10.46 15.12 -0.24
N GLY A 110 11.08 15.00 -1.41
CA GLY A 110 11.65 16.11 -2.15
C GLY A 110 10.63 17.20 -2.47
N SER A 111 9.41 16.82 -2.86
CA SER A 111 8.31 17.79 -3.09
C SER A 111 7.88 18.55 -1.82
N LYS A 112 8.11 17.96 -0.64
CA LYS A 112 7.88 18.59 0.68
C LYS A 112 9.11 19.32 1.22
N GLY A 113 10.22 19.39 0.48
CA GLY A 113 11.49 19.92 0.96
C GLY A 113 12.13 19.10 2.09
N GLN A 114 11.73 17.83 2.24
CA GLN A 114 12.25 16.93 3.26
C GLN A 114 13.52 16.22 2.75
N PRO A 115 14.47 15.88 3.63
CA PRO A 115 15.66 15.13 3.24
C PRO A 115 15.27 13.73 2.74
N VAL A 116 16.09 13.17 1.86
CA VAL A 116 16.02 11.77 1.43
C VAL A 116 16.00 10.86 2.67
N ASP A 117 15.06 9.91 2.70
CA ASP A 117 14.88 9.02 3.85
C ASP A 117 15.83 7.82 3.76
N VAL A 118 15.74 7.11 2.64
CA VAL A 118 16.51 5.91 2.35
C VAL A 118 17.14 6.09 0.97
N SER A 119 18.46 6.10 0.90
CA SER A 119 19.21 6.37 -0.34
C SER A 119 19.78 5.11 -1.00
N THR A 120 19.84 3.98 -0.29
CA THR A 120 20.39 2.72 -0.83
C THR A 120 19.46 1.54 -0.58
N LEU A 121 19.58 0.52 -1.43
CA LEU A 121 18.85 -0.72 -1.25
C LEU A 121 19.29 -1.46 0.00
N GLU A 122 20.58 -1.45 0.38
CA GLU A 122 20.99 -2.11 1.64
C GLU A 122 20.24 -1.51 2.82
N LYS A 123 20.21 -0.17 2.92
CA LYS A 123 19.51 0.50 4.02
C LYS A 123 18.01 0.23 4.01
N HIS A 124 17.40 0.19 2.81
CA HIS A 124 16.01 -0.21 2.65
C HIS A 124 15.75 -1.63 3.20
N GLY A 125 16.67 -2.56 2.91
CA GLY A 125 16.61 -3.94 3.38
C GLY A 125 16.75 -4.05 4.90
N GLU A 126 17.68 -3.33 5.50
CA GLU A 126 17.86 -3.29 6.96
C GLU A 126 16.59 -2.85 7.71
N ILE A 127 15.86 -1.89 7.16
CA ILE A 127 14.67 -1.32 7.81
C ILE A 127 13.45 -2.23 7.65
N TYR A 128 13.25 -2.83 6.47
CA TYR A 128 11.96 -3.45 6.12
C TYR A 128 11.99 -4.95 5.86
N ALA A 129 13.15 -5.58 5.64
CA ALA A 129 13.20 -6.98 5.23
C ALA A 129 12.75 -7.96 6.32
N SER A 130 13.03 -7.65 7.59
CA SER A 130 12.59 -8.44 8.75
C SER A 130 11.21 -8.04 9.28
N GLU A 131 10.66 -6.92 8.82
CA GLU A 131 9.41 -6.37 9.32
C GLU A 131 8.20 -7.14 8.80
N SER A 132 7.08 -6.99 9.52
CA SER A 132 5.78 -7.49 9.12
C SER A 132 4.73 -6.39 9.16
N ILE A 133 3.73 -6.50 8.27
CA ILE A 133 2.58 -5.60 8.22
C ILE A 133 1.78 -5.79 9.50
N GLN A 134 1.94 -4.82 10.41
CA GLN A 134 1.21 -4.80 11.66
C GLN A 134 -0.27 -4.54 11.45
N GLU A 135 -1.11 -5.14 12.29
CA GLU A 135 -2.56 -4.93 12.28
C GLU A 135 -2.91 -3.44 12.46
N CYS A 136 -2.13 -2.70 13.25
CA CYS A 136 -2.31 -1.26 13.43
C CYS A 136 -2.14 -0.48 12.12
N HIS A 137 -1.23 -0.89 11.22
CA HIS A 137 -1.07 -0.24 9.92
C HIS A 137 -2.32 -0.43 9.04
N ILE A 138 -2.89 -1.64 9.06
CA ILE A 138 -4.13 -1.96 8.34
C ILE A 138 -5.31 -1.18 8.91
N ASN A 139 -5.45 -1.14 10.24
CA ASN A 139 -6.53 -0.42 10.91
C ASN A 139 -6.45 1.09 10.62
N THR A 140 -5.25 1.67 10.60
CA THR A 140 -5.03 3.06 10.18
C THR A 140 -5.46 3.28 8.73
N LEU A 141 -4.99 2.44 7.79
CA LEU A 141 -5.41 2.54 6.39
C LEU A 141 -6.94 2.49 6.23
N VAL A 142 -7.59 1.49 6.84
CA VAL A 142 -9.04 1.31 6.75
C VAL A 142 -9.79 2.49 7.38
N GLY A 143 -9.31 2.99 8.52
CA GLY A 143 -9.93 4.13 9.20
C GLY A 143 -9.93 5.39 8.35
N HIS A 144 -8.78 5.75 7.78
CA HIS A 144 -8.65 6.97 6.99
C HIS A 144 -9.28 6.85 5.60
N VAL A 145 -9.28 5.66 4.98
CA VAL A 145 -10.08 5.41 3.77
C VAL A 145 -11.57 5.55 4.08
N THR A 146 -12.04 5.06 5.22
CA THR A 146 -13.44 5.21 5.66
C THR A 146 -13.80 6.68 5.87
N TYR A 147 -12.90 7.48 6.46
CA TYR A 147 -13.04 8.94 6.49
C TYR A 147 -13.16 9.52 5.08
N GLY A 148 -12.28 9.12 4.17
CA GLY A 148 -12.32 9.57 2.77
C GLY A 148 -13.64 9.24 2.07
N ILE A 149 -14.22 8.07 2.32
CA ILE A 149 -15.53 7.67 1.79
C ILE A 149 -16.66 8.55 2.34
N ARG A 150 -16.69 8.76 3.67
CA ARG A 150 -17.71 9.58 4.33
C ARG A 150 -17.72 11.03 3.85
N ASN A 151 -16.55 11.56 3.47
CA ASN A 151 -16.37 12.92 3.00
C ASN A 151 -16.36 13.05 1.46
N GLY A 152 -16.69 11.97 0.72
CA GLY A 152 -16.75 12.00 -0.74
C GLY A 152 -15.39 12.12 -1.46
N ILE A 153 -14.28 12.01 -0.74
CA ILE A 153 -12.90 12.04 -1.28
C ILE A 153 -12.57 10.71 -1.98
N VAL A 154 -13.03 9.60 -1.41
CA VAL A 154 -12.83 8.24 -1.92
C VAL A 154 -14.17 7.66 -2.34
N LYS A 155 -14.26 7.11 -3.55
CA LYS A 155 -15.47 6.41 -3.99
C LYS A 155 -15.53 5.04 -3.35
N ILE A 156 -16.68 4.68 -2.75
CA ILE A 156 -16.87 3.37 -2.11
C ILE A 156 -16.59 2.20 -3.07
N ASP A 157 -16.93 2.34 -4.35
CA ASP A 157 -16.69 1.29 -5.35
C ASP A 157 -15.22 1.14 -5.70
N ALA A 158 -14.44 2.23 -5.63
CA ALA A 158 -12.99 2.16 -5.79
C ALA A 158 -12.36 1.36 -4.64
N TRP A 159 -12.78 1.63 -3.40
CA TRP A 159 -12.34 0.86 -2.24
C TRP A 159 -12.73 -0.62 -2.32
N LYS A 160 -14.01 -0.92 -2.62
CA LYS A 160 -14.50 -2.30 -2.77
C LYS A 160 -13.75 -3.09 -3.84
N ARG A 161 -13.30 -2.41 -4.90
CA ARG A 161 -12.49 -3.01 -5.96
C ARG A 161 -11.03 -3.17 -5.55
N TRP A 162 -10.47 -2.23 -4.79
CA TRP A 162 -9.06 -2.24 -4.41
C TRP A 162 -8.73 -3.26 -3.31
N ILE A 163 -9.55 -3.34 -2.26
CA ILE A 163 -9.24 -4.14 -1.07
C ILE A 163 -9.04 -5.66 -1.33
N PRO A 164 -9.78 -6.33 -2.24
CA PRO A 164 -9.53 -7.74 -2.50
C PRO A 164 -8.16 -8.00 -3.15
N HIS A 165 -7.69 -7.09 -4.01
CA HIS A 165 -6.38 -7.19 -4.66
C HIS A 165 -5.26 -6.99 -3.64
N PHE A 166 -5.39 -5.98 -2.78
CA PHE A 166 -4.46 -5.76 -1.68
C PHE A 166 -4.37 -6.97 -0.74
N ASN A 167 -5.52 -7.55 -0.36
CA ASN A 167 -5.53 -8.72 0.52
C ASN A 167 -4.90 -9.96 -0.14
N ARG A 168 -5.15 -10.22 -1.42
CA ARG A 168 -4.48 -11.31 -2.15
C ARG A 168 -2.97 -11.08 -2.20
N LEU A 169 -2.54 -9.87 -2.55
CA LEU A 169 -1.13 -9.51 -2.57
C LEU A 169 -0.46 -9.76 -1.23
N LYS A 170 -1.07 -9.27 -0.15
CA LYS A 170 -0.61 -9.45 1.24
C LYS A 170 -0.35 -10.94 1.55
N VAL A 171 -1.32 -11.80 1.24
CA VAL A 171 -1.18 -13.25 1.44
C VAL A 171 -0.04 -13.83 0.59
N MET A 172 0.06 -13.46 -0.69
CA MET A 172 1.09 -13.99 -1.60
C MET A 172 2.52 -13.59 -1.21
N VAL A 173 2.69 -12.44 -0.53
CA VAL A 173 3.99 -12.01 0.01
C VAL A 173 4.22 -12.48 1.46
N GLY A 174 3.34 -13.33 1.99
CA GLY A 174 3.47 -13.95 3.31
C GLY A 174 3.20 -12.98 4.46
N GLN A 175 2.17 -12.14 4.35
CA GLN A 175 1.78 -11.11 5.32
C GLN A 175 0.31 -11.20 5.77
#